data_AF-A0A150H0T1-F1
#
_entry.id   AF-A0A150H0T1-F1
#
_cell.length_a   1.000
_cell.length_b   1.000
_cell.length_c   1.000
_cell.angle_alpha   90.00
_cell.angle_beta   90.00
_cell.angle_gamma   90.00
#
_symmetry.space_group_name_H-M   'P 1'
#
loop_
_entity.id
_entity.type
_entity.pdbx_description
1 polymer ?
#
loop_
_entity_poly.entity_id
_entity_poly.type
_entity_poly.pdbx_seq_one_letter_code
_entity_poly.pdbx_strand_id
1 'polypeptide(L)'
;MLWPQLLPEAGRLGRAVLRRPLATALLAAGAVSAAAAVAHVSTLVHPFMLADNRHYVFYLWRRAMNRTPTAKYALAPAYAAAWALLLSALLRRMSRLWVLGFCACLTVQLLPAWLLEPRYFTPGFYMLALRLAPPNELQAGATLVTYCQINALTMYLFLFRPFRWVDGSVARFLW
;
A
#
# COMPACT_ATOMS: atom_id res chain seq x y z
N MET A 1 9.39 6.78 -0.84
CA MET A 1 9.08 5.34 -0.66
C MET A 1 9.96 4.82 0.49
N LEU A 2 9.46 3.95 1.36
CA LEU A 2 10.21 3.50 2.56
C LEU A 2 10.75 2.06 2.47
N TRP A 3 10.54 1.39 1.35
CA TRP A 3 10.87 -0.02 1.21
C TRP A 3 12.35 -0.36 1.52
N PRO A 4 13.37 0.47 1.17
CA PRO A 4 14.76 0.14 1.50
C PRO A 4 15.03 0.20 3.00
N GLN A 5 14.41 1.14 3.71
CA GLN A 5 14.54 1.29 5.17
C GLN A 5 13.80 0.18 5.95
N LEU A 6 12.83 -0.49 5.31
CA LEU A 6 12.09 -1.62 5.89
C LEU A 6 12.76 -2.98 5.63
N LEU A 7 13.75 -3.08 4.72
CA LEU A 7 14.47 -4.33 4.45
C LEU A 7 15.05 -5.01 5.71
N PRO A 8 15.64 -4.29 6.69
CA PRO A 8 16.14 -4.92 7.92
C PRO A 8 15.02 -5.57 8.74
N GLU A 9 13.79 -5.05 8.67
CA GLU A 9 12.61 -5.66 9.30
C GLU A 9 12.22 -6.96 8.60
N ALA A 10 12.28 -7.01 7.27
CA ALA A 10 12.03 -8.23 6.51
C ALA A 10 12.97 -9.37 6.91
N GLY A 11 14.27 -9.09 7.03
CA GLY A 11 15.25 -10.08 7.50
C GLY A 11 15.03 -10.53 8.95
N ARG A 12 14.44 -9.68 9.80
CA ARG A 12 14.03 -10.08 11.16
C ARG A 12 12.82 -10.99 11.16
N LEU A 13 11.78 -10.64 10.39
CA LEU A 13 10.59 -11.46 10.24
C LEU A 13 10.97 -12.83 9.66
N GLY A 14 11.85 -12.87 8.66
CA GLY A 14 12.41 -14.13 8.13
C GLY A 14 13.11 -14.98 9.20
N ARG A 15 13.95 -14.38 10.05
CA ARG A 15 14.56 -15.09 11.18
C ARG A 15 13.54 -15.56 12.22
N ALA A 16 12.47 -14.80 12.46
CA ALA A 16 11.40 -15.23 13.36
C ALA A 16 10.65 -16.44 12.79
N VAL A 17 10.41 -16.47 11.47
CA VAL A 17 9.83 -17.63 10.77
C VAL A 17 10.69 -18.86 10.96
N LEU A 18 12.01 -18.74 10.77
CA LEU A 18 12.94 -19.86 10.95
C LEU A 18 13.01 -20.36 12.40
N ARG A 19 12.89 -19.47 13.39
CA ARG A 19 12.96 -19.82 14.83
C ARG A 19 11.68 -20.43 15.38
N ARG A 20 10.51 -19.99 14.90
CA ARG A 20 9.19 -20.43 15.37
C ARG A 20 8.22 -20.60 14.20
N PRO A 21 8.42 -21.61 13.33
CA PRO A 21 7.70 -21.73 12.07
C PRO A 21 6.20 -21.92 12.28
N LEU A 22 5.78 -22.75 13.24
CA LEU A 22 4.36 -22.98 13.51
C LEU A 22 3.66 -21.72 14.02
N ALA A 23 4.22 -21.05 15.02
CA ALA A 23 3.61 -19.84 15.60
C ALA A 23 3.52 -18.69 14.56
N THR A 24 4.58 -18.50 13.78
CA THR A 24 4.58 -17.47 12.72
C THR A 24 3.64 -17.82 11.58
N ALA A 25 3.53 -19.09 11.18
CA ALA A 25 2.56 -19.54 10.19
C ALA A 25 1.12 -19.33 10.66
N LEU A 26 0.80 -19.65 11.92
CA LEU A 26 -0.52 -19.43 12.50
C LEU A 26 -0.87 -17.93 12.56
N LEU A 27 0.06 -17.08 12.99
CA LEU A 27 -0.15 -15.63 13.02
C LEU A 27 -0.32 -15.06 11.61
N ALA A 28 0.49 -15.51 10.64
CA ALA A 28 0.38 -15.09 9.26
C ALA A 28 -0.96 -15.53 8.66
N ALA A 29 -1.35 -16.79 8.85
CA ALA A 29 -2.64 -17.31 8.39
C ALA A 29 -3.81 -16.54 9.02
N GLY A 30 -3.75 -16.26 10.32
CA GLY A 30 -4.74 -15.44 11.01
C GLY A 30 -4.84 -14.02 10.43
N ALA A 31 -3.69 -13.36 10.20
CA ALA A 31 -3.64 -12.03 9.62
C ALA A 31 -4.15 -11.98 8.16
N VAL A 32 -3.79 -12.98 7.34
CA VAL A 32 -4.30 -13.10 5.96
C VAL A 32 -5.82 -13.33 5.96
N SER A 33 -6.31 -14.23 6.81
CA SER A 33 -7.75 -14.50 6.95
C SER A 33 -8.51 -13.25 7.40
N ALA A 34 -7.98 -12.50 8.37
CA ALA A 34 -8.58 -11.24 8.80
C ALA A 34 -8.60 -10.20 7.68
N ALA A 35 -7.50 -10.03 6.95
CA ALA A 35 -7.43 -9.11 5.81
C ALA A 35 -8.40 -9.53 4.68
N ALA A 36 -8.55 -10.82 4.42
CA ALA A 36 -9.50 -11.34 3.44
C ALA A 36 -10.96 -11.12 3.89
N ALA A 37 -11.27 -11.31 5.16
CA ALA A 37 -12.59 -11.04 5.73
C ALA A 37 -12.96 -9.55 5.62
N VAL A 38 -12.02 -8.66 5.95
CA VAL A 38 -12.19 -7.21 5.75
C VAL A 38 -12.40 -6.89 4.26
N ALA A 39 -11.61 -7.46 3.35
CA ALA A 39 -11.81 -7.28 1.91
C ALA A 39 -13.16 -7.85 1.42
N HIS A 40 -13.72 -8.86 2.08
CA HIS A 40 -15.03 -9.39 1.75
C HIS A 40 -16.13 -8.35 2.01
N VAL A 41 -16.12 -7.75 3.20
CA VAL A 41 -17.19 -6.86 3.70
C VAL A 41 -17.00 -5.40 3.28
N SER A 42 -15.75 -4.93 3.18
CA SER A 42 -15.42 -3.50 3.06
C SER A 42 -14.96 -3.07 1.66
N THR A 43 -15.24 -3.85 0.61
CA THR A 43 -14.94 -3.42 -0.78
C THR A 43 -16.05 -2.51 -1.29
N LEU A 44 -16.00 -1.23 -0.90
CA LEU A 44 -16.85 -0.18 -1.44
C LEU A 44 -16.19 0.43 -2.68
N VAL A 45 -16.95 0.54 -3.77
CA VAL A 45 -16.50 1.14 -5.02
C VAL A 45 -17.14 2.52 -5.12
N HIS A 46 -16.34 3.57 -4.97
CA HIS A 46 -16.86 4.93 -4.94
C HIS A 46 -17.31 5.37 -6.34
N PRO A 47 -18.51 5.97 -6.51
CA PRO A 47 -19.00 6.43 -7.82
C PRO A 47 -18.06 7.40 -8.54
N PHE A 48 -17.38 8.28 -7.80
CA PHE A 48 -16.36 9.17 -8.36
C PHE A 48 -15.24 8.44 -9.11
N MET A 49 -14.77 7.32 -8.56
CA MET A 49 -13.75 6.50 -9.23
C MET A 49 -14.28 5.86 -10.52
N LEU A 50 -15.58 5.51 -10.56
CA LEU A 50 -16.22 4.94 -11.76
C LEU A 50 -16.53 5.98 -12.83
N ALA A 51 -16.83 7.21 -12.42
CA ALA A 51 -17.15 8.31 -13.31
C ALA A 51 -15.93 8.81 -14.10
N ASP A 52 -14.72 8.65 -13.55
CA ASP A 52 -13.49 9.13 -14.16
C ASP A 52 -12.47 8.01 -14.41
N ASN A 53 -12.43 7.52 -15.65
CA ASN A 53 -11.46 6.52 -16.09
C ASN A 53 -10.14 7.12 -16.63
N ARG A 54 -9.86 8.41 -16.40
CA ARG A 54 -8.55 9.04 -16.69
C ARG A 54 -7.56 8.77 -15.58
N HIS A 55 -8.02 8.55 -14.35
CA HIS A 55 -7.16 8.38 -13.18
C HIS A 55 -6.54 6.98 -13.09
N TYR A 56 -5.26 6.89 -12.70
CA TYR A 56 -4.57 5.59 -12.55
C TYR A 56 -5.25 4.66 -11.55
N VAL A 57 -5.85 5.21 -10.49
CA VAL A 57 -6.58 4.47 -9.46
C VAL A 57 -7.69 3.62 -10.08
N PHE A 58 -8.41 4.15 -11.09
CA PHE A 58 -9.45 3.41 -11.79
C PHE A 58 -8.89 2.13 -12.42
N TYR A 59 -7.71 2.19 -13.05
CA TYR A 59 -7.10 1.01 -13.67
C TYR A 59 -6.47 0.06 -12.66
N LEU A 60 -5.92 0.57 -11.57
CA LEU A 60 -5.44 -0.27 -10.48
C LEU A 60 -6.59 -1.08 -9.90
N TRP A 61 -7.72 -0.42 -9.60
CA TRP A 61 -8.92 -1.10 -9.16
C TRP A 61 -9.43 -2.09 -10.23
N ARG A 62 -9.65 -1.64 -11.47
CA ARG A 62 -10.23 -2.47 -12.54
C ARG A 62 -9.36 -3.68 -12.91
N ARG A 63 -8.04 -3.51 -12.98
CA ARG A 63 -7.12 -4.55 -13.50
C ARG A 63 -6.47 -5.40 -12.42
N ALA A 64 -6.32 -4.90 -11.19
CA ALA A 64 -5.70 -5.65 -10.10
C ALA A 64 -6.74 -6.15 -9.08
N MET A 65 -7.66 -5.28 -8.62
CA MET A 65 -8.60 -5.62 -7.54
C MET A 65 -9.90 -6.25 -8.03
N ASN A 66 -10.43 -5.78 -9.16
CA ASN A 66 -11.72 -6.17 -9.73
C ASN A 66 -11.58 -6.98 -11.03
N ARG A 67 -10.43 -7.64 -11.23
CA ARG A 67 -10.19 -8.50 -12.42
C ARG A 67 -11.04 -9.77 -12.38
N THR A 68 -11.15 -10.37 -11.20
CA THR A 68 -12.00 -11.53 -10.91
C THR A 68 -12.64 -11.33 -9.53
N PRO A 69 -13.76 -12.00 -9.22
CA PRO A 69 -14.39 -11.89 -7.88
C PRO A 69 -13.44 -12.24 -6.72
N THR A 70 -12.41 -13.03 -6.99
CA THR A 70 -11.41 -13.47 -6.01
C THR A 70 -10.14 -12.61 -5.99
N ALA A 71 -9.91 -11.75 -7.00
CA ALA A 71 -8.68 -10.97 -7.14
C ALA A 71 -8.42 -10.05 -5.93
N LYS A 72 -9.47 -9.49 -5.32
CA LYS A 72 -9.37 -8.68 -4.11
C LYS A 72 -8.75 -9.41 -2.91
N TYR A 73 -8.94 -10.73 -2.79
CA TYR A 73 -8.35 -11.52 -1.71
C TYR A 73 -6.89 -11.85 -1.95
N ALA A 74 -6.44 -11.86 -3.21
CA ALA A 74 -5.03 -12.09 -3.54
C ALA A 74 -4.10 -11.01 -2.97
N LEU A 75 -4.64 -9.85 -2.60
CA LEU A 75 -3.91 -8.78 -1.92
C LEU A 75 -3.80 -8.97 -0.40
N ALA A 76 -4.59 -9.86 0.20
CA ALA A 76 -4.59 -10.08 1.66
C ALA A 76 -3.21 -10.50 2.21
N PRO A 77 -2.44 -11.40 1.56
CA PRO A 77 -1.07 -11.71 2.00
C PRO A 77 -0.14 -10.50 1.93
N ALA A 78 -0.28 -9.67 0.89
CA ALA A 78 0.53 -8.46 0.75
C ALA A 78 0.20 -7.43 1.83
N TYR A 79 -1.08 -7.26 2.16
CA TYR A 79 -1.52 -6.39 3.27
C TYR A 79 -1.00 -6.89 4.62
N ALA A 80 -1.11 -8.19 4.89
CA ALA A 80 -0.61 -8.78 6.13
C ALA A 80 0.91 -8.62 6.26
N ALA A 81 1.67 -8.86 5.18
CA ALA A 81 3.11 -8.68 5.16
C ALA A 81 3.51 -7.20 5.35
N ALA A 82 2.85 -6.27 4.67
CA ALA A 82 3.09 -4.84 4.82
C ALA A 82 2.83 -4.37 6.26
N TRP A 83 1.71 -4.79 6.85
CA TRP A 83 1.40 -4.48 8.25
C TRP A 83 2.39 -5.11 9.24
N ALA A 84 2.84 -6.35 9.00
CA ALA A 84 3.86 -6.98 9.83
C ALA A 84 5.20 -6.22 9.77
N LEU A 85 5.62 -5.78 8.59
CA LEU A 85 6.83 -4.95 8.42
C LEU A 85 6.69 -3.61 9.15
N LEU A 86 5.53 -2.95 9.03
CA LEU A 86 5.26 -1.69 9.70
C LEU A 86 5.24 -1.82 11.22
N LEU A 87 4.50 -2.79 11.76
CA LEU A 87 4.41 -3.00 13.20
C LEU A 87 5.74 -3.44 13.80
N SER A 88 6.48 -4.31 13.12
CA SER A 88 7.83 -4.70 13.57
C SER A 88 8.81 -3.51 13.54
N ALA A 89 8.65 -2.56 12.61
CA ALA A 89 9.42 -1.33 12.62
C ALA A 89 9.03 -0.39 13.77
N LEU A 90 7.74 -0.17 13.97
CA LEU A 90 7.22 0.81 14.93
C LEU A 90 7.37 0.35 16.38
N LEU A 91 6.99 -0.89 16.70
CA LEU A 91 7.04 -1.42 18.07
C LEU A 91 8.45 -1.49 18.65
N ARG A 92 9.48 -1.45 17.81
CA ARG A 92 10.89 -1.41 18.24
C ARG A 92 11.40 0.00 18.54
N ARG A 93 10.67 1.03 18.08
CA ARG A 93 11.12 2.42 18.15
C ARG A 93 10.21 3.27 19.01
N MET A 94 8.92 2.95 19.06
CA MET A 94 7.88 3.72 19.73
C MET A 94 7.23 2.88 20.85
N SER A 95 6.66 3.56 21.85
CA SER A 95 5.90 2.89 22.90
C SER A 95 4.63 2.23 22.34
N ARG A 96 4.13 1.19 23.01
CA ARG A 96 2.89 0.50 22.60
C ARG A 96 1.70 1.46 22.56
N LEU A 97 1.61 2.39 23.51
CA LEU A 97 0.58 3.43 23.54
C LEU A 97 0.64 4.31 22.29
N TRP A 98 1.85 4.73 21.89
CA TRP A 98 2.02 5.53 20.68
C TRP A 98 1.56 4.78 19.43
N VAL A 99 1.91 3.49 19.31
CA VAL A 99 1.50 2.67 18.16
C VAL A 99 -0.02 2.47 18.13
N LEU A 100 -0.66 2.24 19.28
CA LEU A 100 -2.12 2.16 19.37
C LEU A 100 -2.78 3.48 18.96
N GLY A 101 -2.28 4.61 19.46
CA GLY A 101 -2.74 5.93 19.06
C GLY A 101 -2.58 6.18 17.56
N PHE A 102 -1.42 5.81 16.98
CA PHE A 102 -1.17 5.91 15.55
C PHE A 102 -2.17 5.07 14.73
N CYS A 103 -2.42 3.82 15.11
CA CYS A 103 -3.41 2.96 14.46
C CYS A 103 -4.83 3.53 14.58
N ALA A 104 -5.19 4.11 15.73
CA ALA A 104 -6.49 4.77 15.91
C ALA A 104 -6.62 5.99 14.99
N CYS A 105 -5.61 6.86 14.93
CA CYS A 105 -5.60 8.01 14.02
C CYS A 105 -5.66 7.59 12.55
N LEU A 106 -4.90 6.57 12.13
CA LEU A 106 -4.98 6.02 10.78
C LEU A 106 -6.38 5.50 10.45
N THR A 107 -7.03 4.85 11.40
CA THR A 107 -8.39 4.32 11.22
C THR A 107 -9.38 5.46 11.04
N VAL A 108 -9.31 6.48 11.89
CA VAL A 108 -10.14 7.70 11.80
C VAL A 108 -9.86 8.49 10.53
N GLN A 109 -8.64 8.48 10.01
CA GLN A 109 -8.29 9.16 8.76
C GLN A 109 -8.78 8.40 7.53
N LEU A 110 -8.56 7.09 7.48
CA LEU A 110 -8.74 6.30 6.25
C LEU A 110 -10.14 5.71 6.11
N LEU A 111 -10.81 5.34 7.21
CA LEU A 111 -12.17 4.80 7.13
C LEU A 111 -13.20 5.79 6.53
N PRO A 112 -13.25 7.08 6.92
CA PRO A 112 -14.23 8.01 6.37
C PRO A 112 -13.85 8.55 4.98
N ALA A 113 -12.63 8.32 4.50
CA ALA A 113 -12.22 8.81 3.18
C ALA A 113 -13.05 8.17 2.04
N TRP A 114 -13.53 6.92 2.22
CA TRP A 114 -14.40 6.16 1.29
C TRP A 114 -13.90 6.07 -0.17
N LEU A 115 -12.71 6.59 -0.46
CA LEU A 115 -12.12 6.72 -1.78
C LEU A 115 -10.64 6.36 -1.72
N LEU A 116 -10.20 5.49 -2.64
CA LEU A 116 -8.82 5.04 -2.70
C LEU A 116 -7.95 6.09 -3.40
N GLU A 117 -7.60 7.17 -2.71
CA GLU A 117 -6.62 8.12 -3.23
C GLU A 117 -5.29 8.02 -2.47
N PRO A 118 -4.15 7.87 -3.16
CA PRO A 118 -2.84 7.80 -2.51
C PRO A 118 -2.55 8.95 -1.55
N ARG A 119 -3.14 10.13 -1.80
CA ARG A 119 -2.92 11.34 -0.98
C ARG A 119 -3.38 11.20 0.47
N TYR A 120 -4.40 10.38 0.74
CA TYR A 120 -4.89 10.17 2.10
C TYR A 120 -3.91 9.38 2.98
N PHE A 121 -3.02 8.61 2.34
CA PHE A 121 -1.98 7.84 3.03
C PHE A 121 -0.75 8.68 3.36
N THR A 122 -0.62 9.86 2.75
CA THR A 122 0.57 10.73 2.85
C THR A 122 0.89 11.14 4.30
N PRO A 123 -0.06 11.59 5.14
CA PRO A 123 0.26 12.00 6.51
C PRO A 123 0.78 10.83 7.36
N GLY A 124 0.08 9.69 7.35
CA GLY A 124 0.52 8.48 8.05
C GLY A 124 1.87 7.96 7.55
N PHE A 125 2.08 8.04 6.23
CA PHE A 125 3.37 7.69 5.60
C PHE A 125 4.52 8.57 6.08
N TYR A 126 4.34 9.90 6.15
CA TYR A 126 5.39 10.80 6.64
C TYR A 126 5.63 10.64 8.14
N MET A 127 4.58 10.47 8.94
CA MET A 127 4.75 10.18 10.37
C MET A 127 5.57 8.92 10.59
N LEU A 128 5.32 7.87 9.82
CA LEU A 128 6.13 6.66 9.83
C LEU A 128 7.57 6.93 9.39
N ALA A 129 7.77 7.64 8.28
CA ALA A 129 9.09 7.96 7.73
C ALA A 129 9.99 8.66 8.76
N LEU A 130 9.42 9.62 9.50
CA LEU A 130 10.11 10.37 10.56
C LEU A 130 10.50 9.51 11.76
N ARG A 131 9.89 8.32 11.94
CA ARG A 131 10.26 7.37 13.00
C ARG A 131 11.26 6.32 12.54
N LEU A 132 11.58 6.24 11.26
CA LEU A 132 12.62 5.36 10.75
C LEU A 132 13.98 6.05 10.83
N ALA A 133 15.04 5.25 10.94
CA ALA A 133 16.40 5.79 10.86
C ALA A 133 16.62 6.41 9.47
N PRO A 134 17.40 7.50 9.36
CA PRO A 134 17.70 8.09 8.06
C PRO A 134 18.31 7.04 7.14
N PRO A 135 17.94 7.03 5.84
CA PRO A 135 18.47 6.06 4.91
C PRO A 135 19.99 6.27 4.75
N ASN A 136 20.74 5.18 4.66
CA ASN A 136 22.13 5.27 4.19
C ASN A 136 22.15 5.62 2.69
N GLU A 137 23.33 5.94 2.15
CA GLU A 137 23.48 6.37 0.75
C GLU A 137 22.90 5.37 -0.25
N LEU A 138 23.09 4.07 -0.02
CA LEU A 138 22.53 3.02 -0.86
C LEU A 138 21.01 2.98 -0.80
N GLN A 139 20.41 3.08 0.39
CA GLN A 139 18.96 3.13 0.59
C GLN A 139 18.35 4.40 -0.01
N ALA A 140 19.05 5.53 0.10
CA ALA A 140 18.66 6.79 -0.51
C ALA A 140 18.72 6.69 -2.04
N GLY A 141 19.80 6.16 -2.59
CA GLY A 141 19.96 5.89 -4.02
C GLY A 141 18.88 4.94 -4.56
N ALA A 142 18.60 3.85 -3.86
CA ALA A 142 17.52 2.92 -4.22
C ALA A 142 16.13 3.59 -4.20
N THR A 143 15.89 4.45 -3.20
CA THR A 143 14.65 5.23 -3.11
C THR A 143 14.53 6.20 -4.28
N LEU A 144 15.62 6.90 -4.62
CA LEU A 144 15.68 7.83 -5.74
C LEU A 144 15.44 7.12 -7.08
N VAL A 145 16.12 6.00 -7.33
CA VAL A 145 15.94 5.21 -8.56
C VAL A 145 14.49 4.74 -8.67
N THR A 146 13.90 4.21 -7.59
CA THR A 146 12.50 3.76 -7.63
C THR A 146 11.55 4.93 -7.88
N TYR A 147 11.82 6.10 -7.27
CA TYR A 147 11.05 7.31 -7.51
C TYR A 147 11.13 7.77 -8.97
N CYS A 148 12.33 7.84 -9.54
CA CYS A 148 12.55 8.19 -10.95
C CYS A 148 11.86 7.18 -11.89
N GLN A 149 11.94 5.88 -11.60
CA GLN A 149 11.28 4.83 -12.39
C GLN A 149 9.76 4.99 -12.39
N ILE A 150 9.14 5.27 -11.25
CA ILE A 150 7.69 5.49 -11.16
C ILE A 150 7.31 6.74 -11.94
N ASN A 151 8.04 7.84 -11.79
CA ASN A 151 7.76 9.07 -12.54
C ASN A 151 7.94 8.87 -14.05
N ALA A 152 9.00 8.19 -14.46
CA ALA A 152 9.24 7.86 -15.87
C ALA A 152 8.12 6.98 -16.44
N LEU A 153 7.64 5.98 -15.68
CA LEU A 153 6.51 5.14 -16.08
C LEU A 153 5.22 5.96 -16.20
N THR A 154 4.94 6.81 -15.21
CA THR A 154 3.78 7.72 -15.24
C THR A 154 3.82 8.63 -16.46
N MET A 155 4.97 9.26 -16.75
CA MET A 155 5.15 10.10 -17.93
C MET A 155 5.03 9.29 -19.23
N TYR A 156 5.56 8.08 -19.27
CA TYR A 156 5.43 7.20 -20.43
C TYR A 156 3.96 6.86 -20.72
N LEU A 157 3.20 6.48 -19.69
CA LEU A 157 1.76 6.20 -19.83
C LEU A 157 0.99 7.46 -20.29
N PHE A 158 1.32 8.62 -19.73
CA PHE A 158 0.72 9.90 -20.12
C PHE A 158 0.96 10.24 -21.60
N LEU A 159 2.21 10.12 -22.06
CA LEU A 159 2.63 10.55 -23.40
C LEU A 159 2.27 9.55 -24.50
N PHE A 160 2.49 8.25 -24.25
CA PHE A 160 2.46 7.23 -25.31
C PHE A 160 1.27 6.28 -25.25
N ARG A 161 0.42 6.37 -24.22
CA ARG A 161 -0.78 5.53 -24.10
C ARG A 161 -2.07 6.37 -24.04
N PRO A 162 -2.35 7.24 -25.03
CA PRO A 162 -3.64 7.92 -25.10
C PRO A 162 -4.78 6.91 -25.33
N PHE A 163 -5.99 7.29 -24.96
CA PHE A 163 -7.19 6.48 -25.17
C PHE A 163 -8.35 7.32 -25.69
N ARG A 164 -9.32 6.67 -26.33
CA ARG A 164 -10.53 7.35 -26.82
C ARG A 164 -11.55 7.48 -25.70
N TRP A 165 -12.03 8.70 -25.48
CA TRP A 165 -13.10 8.99 -24.54
C TRP A 165 -14.47 8.69 -25.17
N VAL A 166 -15.53 8.73 -24.36
CA VAL A 166 -16.90 8.40 -24.77
C VAL A 166 -17.43 9.34 -25.85
N ASP A 167 -16.91 10.57 -25.90
CA ASP A 167 -17.21 11.60 -26.91
C ASP A 167 -16.37 11.46 -28.20
N GLY A 168 -15.51 10.44 -28.30
CA GLY A 168 -14.59 10.23 -29.42
C GLY A 168 -13.31 11.06 -29.37
N SER A 169 -13.16 11.96 -28.39
CA SER A 169 -11.94 12.74 -28.19
C SER A 169 -10.79 11.88 -27.69
N VAL A 170 -9.56 12.35 -27.93
CA VAL A 170 -8.35 11.71 -27.41
C VAL A 170 -8.10 12.22 -25.99
N ALA A 171 -8.24 11.36 -25.00
CA ALA A 171 -7.91 11.62 -23.61
C ALA A 171 -6.55 11.00 -23.24
N ARG A 172 -5.94 11.55 -22.19
CA ARG A 172 -4.72 11.04 -21.57
C ARG A 172 -4.98 10.68 -20.11
N PHE A 173 -4.14 9.82 -19.57
CA PHE A 173 -4.20 9.51 -18.15
C PHE A 173 -3.87 10.73 -17.31
N LEU A 174 -4.41 10.79 -16.10
CA LEU A 174 -4.15 11.84 -15.13
C LEU A 174 -3.77 11.17 -13.80
N TRP A 175 -2.94 11.85 -13.01
CA TRP A 175 -2.68 11.46 -11.63
C TRP A 175 -3.82 11.96 -10.76
#